data_AF-A0A2X1NCU4-F1
#
_entry.id   AF-A0A2X1NCU4-F1
#
_cell.length_a   1.000
_cell.length_b   1.000
_cell.length_c   1.000
_cell.angle_alpha   90.00
_cell.angle_beta   90.00
_cell.angle_gamma   90.00
#
_symmetry.space_group_name_H-M   'P 1'
#
loop_
_entity.id
_entity.type
_entity.pdbx_description
1 polymer ?
#
loop_
_entity_poly.entity_id
_entity_poly.type
_entity_poly.pdbx_seq_one_letter_code
_entity_poly.pdbx_strand_id
1 'polypeptide(L)' 'MLTCRPGNALYVINPSTLVQYPLNDIAQKEVASGKTKAQPISVIQIDDPNNPGEKMSLAPFIERAEKLC' A
#
# COMPACT_ATOMS: atom_id res chain seq x y z
N MET A 1 7.31 4.65 -5.16
CA MET A 1 6.42 5.60 -5.86
C MET A 1 5.01 5.41 -5.35
N LEU A 2 4.35 6.47 -4.88
CA LEU A 2 2.92 6.43 -4.53
C LEU A 2 2.08 6.59 -5.80
N THR A 3 0.96 5.90 -5.89
CA THR A 3 0.10 5.91 -7.07
C THR A 3 -1.35 5.76 -6.65
N CYS A 4 -2.22 6.59 -7.23
CA CYS A 4 -3.66 6.38 -7.21
C CYS A 4 -4.12 5.85 -8.57
N ARG A 5 -4.94 4.80 -8.55
CA ARG A 5 -5.54 4.18 -9.74
C ARG A 5 -7.05 4.46 -9.81
N PRO A 6 -7.69 4.28 -10.98
CA PRO A 6 -9.14 4.44 -11.12
C PRO A 6 -9.91 3.70 -10.03
N GLY A 7 -10.94 4.37 -9.48
CA GLY A 7 -11.69 3.86 -8.34
C GLY A 7 -11.03 4.08 -6.99
N ASN A 8 -10.05 5.01 -6.89
CA ASN A 8 -9.36 5.36 -5.66
C ASN A 8 -8.54 4.19 -5.05
N ALA A 9 -8.00 3.32 -5.89
CA ALA A 9 -7.15 2.21 -5.46
C ALA A 9 -5.71 2.69 -5.27
N LEU A 10 -5.21 2.66 -4.03
CA LEU A 10 -3.94 3.26 -3.65
C LEU A 10 -2.84 2.19 -3.58
N TYR A 11 -1.70 2.48 -4.20
CA TYR A 11 -0.54 1.58 -4.20
C TYR A 11 0.75 2.34 -3.91
N VAL A 12 1.70 1.62 -3.32
CA VAL A 12 3.12 1.97 -3.41
C VAL A 12 3.83 0.96 -4.30
N ILE A 13 4.64 1.45 -5.23
CA ILE A 13 5.44 0.63 -6.16
C ILE A 13 6.92 0.86 -5.85
N ASN A 14 7.67 -0.21 -5.65
CA ASN A 14 9.12 -0.13 -5.60
C ASN A 14 9.65 -0.03 -7.05
N PRO A 15 10.23 1.11 -7.48
CA PRO A 15 10.59 1.32 -8.88
C PRO A 15 11.73 0.43 -9.37
N SER A 16 12.56 -0.09 -8.47
CA SER A 16 13.70 -0.94 -8.84
C SER A 16 13.29 -2.40 -9.08
N THR A 17 12.21 -2.86 -8.46
CA THR A 17 11.73 -4.25 -8.54
C THR A 17 10.38 -4.38 -9.23
N LEU A 18 9.67 -3.26 -9.41
CA LEU A 18 8.29 -3.17 -9.89
C LEU A 18 7.26 -3.90 -9.00
N VAL A 19 7.67 -4.37 -7.82
CA VAL A 19 6.73 -4.93 -6.84
C VAL A 19 5.81 -3.83 -6.34
N GLN A 20 4.53 -4.18 -6.23
CA GLN A 20 3.43 -3.30 -5.88
C GLN A 20 2.85 -3.75 -4.56
N TYR A 21 2.45 -2.80 -3.72
CA TYR A 21 1.87 -3.07 -2.41
C TYR A 21 0.60 -2.23 -2.26
N PRO A 22 -0.57 -2.84 -1.97
CA PRO A 22 -1.82 -2.12 -1.80
C PRO A 22 -1.80 -1.35 -0.46
N LEU A 23 -2.31 -0.12 -0.47
CA LEU A 23 -2.34 0.77 0.69
C LEU A 23 -3.74 0.94 1.32
N ASN A 24 -4.80 0.58 0.60
CA ASN A 24 -6.18 0.65 1.08
C ASN A 24 -7.01 -0.57 0.68
N ASP A 25 -8.20 -0.68 1.27
CA ASP A 25 -9.11 -1.80 1.05
C ASP A 25 -9.51 -2.00 -0.42
N ILE A 26 -9.59 -0.90 -1.18
CA ILE A 26 -9.93 -0.96 -2.60
C ILE A 26 -8.83 -1.67 -3.36
N ALA A 27 -7.57 -1.25 -3.18
CA ALA A 27 -6.42 -1.92 -3.79
C ALA A 27 -6.29 -3.37 -3.32
N GLN A 28 -6.56 -3.68 -2.05
CA GLN A 28 -6.56 -5.06 -1.56
C GLN A 28 -7.63 -5.92 -2.26
N LYS A 29 -8.84 -5.39 -2.49
CA LYS A 29 -9.89 -6.10 -3.25
C LYS A 29 -9.50 -6.35 -4.70
N GLU A 30 -8.81 -5.41 -5.35
CA GLU A 30 -8.29 -5.63 -6.71
C GLU A 30 -7.27 -6.77 -6.76
N VAL A 31 -6.45 -6.92 -5.72
CA VAL A 31 -5.48 -8.02 -5.61
C VAL A 31 -6.21 -9.35 -5.36
N ALA A 32 -7.14 -9.36 -4.40
CA ALA A 32 -7.91 -10.56 -4.04
C ALA A 32 -8.78 -11.08 -5.19
N SER A 33 -9.30 -10.18 -6.04
CA SER A 33 -10.07 -10.53 -7.25
C SER A 33 -9.20 -10.92 -8.45
N GLY A 34 -7.87 -10.85 -8.33
CA GLY A 34 -6.94 -11.14 -9.42
C GLY A 34 -6.84 -10.05 -10.50
N LYS A 35 -7.47 -8.88 -10.28
CA LYS A 35 -7.38 -7.72 -11.20
C LYS A 35 -5.95 -7.19 -11.26
N THR A 36 -5.18 -7.29 -10.18
CA THR A 36 -3.75 -6.91 -10.14
C THR A 36 -2.91 -7.93 -9.37
N LYS A 37 -1.62 -8.03 -9.71
CA LYS A 37 -0.64 -8.80 -8.93
C LYS A 37 0.13 -7.84 -8.01
N ALA A 38 0.05 -8.07 -6.71
CA ALA A 38 0.73 -7.28 -5.69
C ALA A 38 1.07 -8.17 -4.48
N GLN A 39 1.97 -7.69 -3.62
CA GLN A 39 2.27 -8.32 -2.34
C GLN A 39 1.62 -7.53 -1.20
N PRO A 40 1.28 -8.17 -0.06
CA PRO A 40 0.81 -7.44 1.12
C PRO A 40 1.85 -6.41 1.57
N ILE A 41 1.44 -5.19 1.92
CA ILE A 41 2.37 -4.16 2.42
C ILE A 41 3.09 -4.59 3.70
N SER A 42 2.47 -5.47 4.49
CA SER A 42 3.02 -6.01 5.74
C SER A 42 4.37 -6.74 5.57
N VAL A 43 4.70 -7.23 4.37
CA VAL A 43 5.99 -7.90 4.12
C VAL A 43 7.19 -6.95 4.19
N ILE A 44 6.96 -5.65 4.00
CA ILE A 44 7.98 -4.60 4.09
C ILE A 44 7.72 -3.60 5.22
N GLN A 45 6.64 -3.80 5.99
CA GLN A 45 6.26 -2.91 7.06
C GLN A 45 7.09 -3.23 8.31
N ILE A 46 7.84 -2.24 8.77
CA ILE A 46 8.63 -2.35 9.99
C ILE A 46 7.73 -2.30 11.23
N ASP A 47 8.18 -2.95 12.30
CA ASP A 47 7.54 -2.86 13.61
C ASP A 47 7.69 -1.44 14.18
N ASP A 48 6.69 -0.98 14.92
CA ASP A 48 6.73 0.30 15.61
C ASP A 48 7.58 0.17 16.89
N PRO A 49 8.73 0.87 16.99
CA PRO A 49 9.57 0.79 18.18
C PRO A 49 8.91 1.37 19.44
N ASN A 50 7.88 2.21 19.29
CA ASN A 50 7.15 2.81 20.41
C ASN A 50 5.95 1.96 20.86
N ASN A 51 5.46 1.06 19.99
CA ASN A 51 4.29 0.22 20.24
C ASN A 51 4.63 -1.25 19.93
N PRO A 52 5.22 -1.99 20.90
CA PRO A 52 5.64 -3.37 20.69
C PRO A 52 4.49 -4.28 20.21
N GLY A 53 4.72 -4.98 19.09
CA GLY A 53 3.72 -5.85 18.47
C GLY A 53 2.85 -5.17 17.40
N GLU A 54 2.97 -3.86 17.25
CA GLU A 54 2.30 -3.11 16.17
C GLU A 54 3.25 -2.79 15.03
N LYS A 55 2.69 -2.59 13.83
CA LYS A 55 3.42 -2.15 12.65
C LYS A 55 3.33 -0.63 12.52
N MET A 56 4.38 0.00 11.99
CA MET A 56 4.39 1.45 11.75
C MET A 56 3.19 1.91 10.92
N SER A 57 2.52 2.99 11.36
CA SER A 57 1.34 3.51 10.68
C SER A 57 1.62 3.86 9.21
N LEU A 58 0.68 3.48 8.33
CA LEU A 58 0.70 3.83 6.91
C LEU A 58 -0.02 5.15 6.61
N ALA A 59 -0.67 5.76 7.60
CA ALA A 59 -1.53 6.94 7.41
C ALA A 59 -0.86 8.07 6.61
N PRO A 60 0.40 8.47 6.89
CA PRO A 60 1.05 9.54 6.11
C PRO A 60 1.24 9.20 4.63
N PHE A 61 1.37 7.92 4.29
CA PHE A 61 1.51 7.47 2.91
C PHE A 61 0.16 7.38 2.21
N ILE A 62 -0.87 6.93 2.93
CA ILE A 62 -2.25 6.89 2.44
C ILE A 62 -2.73 8.30 2.11
N GLU A 63 -2.61 9.25 3.06
CA GLU A 63 -3.02 10.66 2.86
C GLU A 63 -2.31 11.31 1.66
N ARG A 64 -1.04 10.98 1.44
CA ARG A 64 -0.29 11.51 0.28
C ARG A 64 -0.70 10.83 -1.02
N ALA A 65 -1.01 9.54 -1.00
CA ALA A 65 -1.47 8.81 -2.17
C ALA A 65 -2.89 9.24 -2.60
N GLU A 66 -3.78 9.53 -1.64
CA GLU A 66 -5.14 10.03 -1.90
C GLU A 66 -5.15 11.38 -2.64
N LYS A 67 -4.15 12.23 -2.37
CA LYS A 67 -3.99 13.52 -3.08
C LYS A 67 -3.59 13.37 -4.55
N LEU A 68 -3.38 12.15 -5.05
CA LEU A 68 -2.97 11.87 -6.43
C LEU A 68 -4.12 11.41 -7.35
N CYS A 69 -5.38 11.39 -6.88
CA CYS A 69 -6.50 10.70 -7.54
C CYS A 69 -7.32 11.49 -8.59
#